data_AF-A0A7J7PYU0-F1
#
_entry.id   AF-A0A7J7PYU0-F1
#
_cell.length_a   1.000
_cell.length_b   1.000
_cell.length_c   1.000
_cell.angle_alpha   90.00
_cell.angle_beta   90.00
_cell.angle_gamma   90.00
#
_symmetry.space_group_name_H-M   'P 1'
#
loop_
_entity.id
_entity.type
_entity.pdbx_description
1 polymer ?
#
loop_
_entity_poly.entity_id
_entity_poly.type
_entity_poly.pdbx_seq_one_letter_code
_entity_poly.pdbx_strand_id
1 'polypeptide(L)'
;MDVQSCQHLWTTAAPASGSGSSSLDVAVIASHSLDDAAAPASGSGADAATLPALATHQVLKRALSEVGAFQLPAQTNRLALLFGPHASPAVCLSFGVEAFEPGHATPLHTHSSAHELFFVLAGRAGARAMDVGDVAVFPPGVLHGVDNESDQQLYCLQMMLPNESFVEWVRSGTAAERWTLQRCSACSSSQLRVISHTLRPILLLNWCRVGASSGM
;
A
#
# COMPACT_ATOMS: atom_id res chain seq x y z
N MET A 1 -1.77 22.41 -5.84
CA MET A 1 -1.83 22.16 -4.38
C MET A 1 -0.40 22.00 -3.92
N ASP A 2 0.01 22.77 -2.92
CA ASP A 2 1.38 22.80 -2.40
C ASP A 2 1.61 21.61 -1.44
N VAL A 3 2.83 21.08 -1.38
CA VAL A 3 3.25 19.95 -0.52
C VAL A 3 2.95 20.24 0.96
N GLN A 4 2.88 21.52 1.35
CA GLN A 4 2.47 21.96 2.68
C GLN A 4 1.03 21.59 3.07
N SER A 5 0.09 21.46 2.13
CA SER A 5 -1.32 21.14 2.47
C SER A 5 -1.50 19.75 3.08
N CYS A 6 -0.63 18.79 2.75
CA CYS A 6 -0.72 17.44 3.31
C CYS A 6 -0.13 17.33 4.72
N GLN A 7 0.80 18.22 5.10
CA GLN A 7 1.29 18.31 6.48
C GLN A 7 0.19 18.84 7.43
N HIS A 8 -0.63 19.78 6.98
CA HIS A 8 -1.70 20.38 7.77
C HIS A 8 -2.88 19.44 8.09
N LEU A 9 -3.14 18.43 7.25
CA LEU A 9 -4.22 17.47 7.51
C LEU A 9 -3.91 16.49 8.64
N TRP A 10 -2.63 16.32 9.00
CA TRP A 10 -2.21 15.41 10.09
C TRP A 10 -1.93 16.14 11.41
N THR A 11 -1.68 17.45 11.39
CA THR A 11 -1.33 18.19 12.61
C THR A 11 -2.51 18.52 13.52
N THR A 12 -3.75 18.27 13.11
CA THR A 12 -4.96 18.57 13.90
C THR A 12 -5.37 17.49 14.91
N ALA A 13 -4.58 16.43 15.08
CA ALA A 13 -4.84 15.37 16.06
C ALA A 13 -3.71 15.24 17.10
N ALA A 14 -3.44 16.31 17.86
CA ALA A 14 -2.73 16.20 19.13
C ALA A 14 -3.72 16.52 20.27
N PRO A 15 -4.08 15.57 21.15
CA PRO A 15 -4.82 15.91 22.34
C PRO A 15 -3.91 16.67 23.30
N ALA A 16 -4.39 17.81 23.79
CA ALA A 16 -3.74 18.58 24.83
C ALA A 16 -3.43 17.69 26.05
N SER A 17 -2.22 17.84 26.59
CA SER A 17 -1.75 17.19 27.80
C SER A 17 -2.66 17.52 28.99
N GLY A 18 -3.51 16.56 29.38
CA GLY A 18 -4.28 16.59 30.61
C GLY A 18 -3.86 15.44 31.51
N SER A 19 -3.20 15.76 32.62
CA SER A 19 -2.93 14.82 33.71
C SER A 19 -4.23 14.41 34.39
N GLY A 20 -4.61 13.13 34.32
CA GLY A 20 -5.76 12.60 35.04
C GLY A 20 -5.86 11.09 34.94
N SER A 21 -5.68 10.40 36.06
CA SER A 21 -5.86 8.96 36.21
C SER A 21 -7.35 8.59 36.25
N SER A 22 -7.81 7.71 35.36
CA SER A 22 -8.90 6.75 35.64
C SER A 22 -9.20 5.85 34.43
N SER A 23 -9.23 4.53 34.70
CA SER A 23 -10.15 3.51 34.17
C SER A 23 -10.47 3.49 32.67
N LEU A 24 -10.03 2.41 32.01
CA LEU A 24 -10.40 2.03 30.64
C LEU A 24 -11.87 1.59 30.57
N ASP A 25 -12.71 2.32 29.85
CA ASP A 25 -14.01 1.83 29.37
C ASP A 25 -13.91 1.55 27.86
N VAL A 26 -14.04 0.27 27.50
CA VAL A 26 -14.13 -0.22 26.14
C VAL A 26 -15.58 -0.05 25.67
N ALA A 27 -15.82 0.92 24.79
CA ALA A 27 -17.10 1.05 24.10
C ALA A 27 -17.21 0.00 23.00
N VAL A 28 -17.98 -1.06 23.27
CA VAL A 28 -18.47 -2.04 22.30
C VAL A 28 -19.58 -1.38 21.49
N ILE A 29 -19.37 -1.11 20.20
CA ILE A 29 -20.47 -0.73 19.30
C ILE A 29 -21.14 -2.00 18.81
N ALA A 30 -22.35 -2.25 19.32
CA ALA A 30 -23.21 -3.34 18.89
C ALA A 30 -23.76 -3.09 17.47
N SER A 31 -23.67 -4.11 16.63
CA SER A 31 -24.32 -4.17 15.32
C SER A 31 -25.83 -4.36 15.51
N HIS A 32 -26.65 -3.41 15.06
CA HIS A 32 -28.10 -3.59 14.99
C HIS A 32 -28.49 -4.31 13.70
N SER A 33 -29.14 -5.47 13.88
CA SER A 33 -29.80 -6.29 12.87
C SER A 33 -31.02 -5.53 12.32
N LEU A 34 -31.17 -5.48 10.99
CA LEU A 34 -32.36 -4.97 10.32
C LEU A 34 -33.22 -6.17 9.92
N ASP A 35 -34.26 -6.45 10.71
CA ASP A 35 -35.44 -7.19 10.27
C ASP A 35 -36.62 -6.74 11.15
N ASP A 36 -37.54 -5.96 10.57
CA ASP A 36 -38.97 -6.31 10.56
C ASP A 36 -39.76 -5.26 9.78
N ALA A 37 -40.48 -5.77 8.77
CA ALA A 37 -41.31 -5.03 7.86
C ALA A 37 -42.72 -4.83 8.44
N ALA A 38 -43.21 -3.59 8.38
CA ALA A 38 -44.65 -3.31 8.38
C ALA A 38 -44.93 -2.10 7.47
N ALA A 39 -45.69 -2.34 6.40
CA ALA A 39 -46.15 -1.32 5.46
C ALA A 39 -47.34 -0.53 6.03
N PRO A 40 -47.54 0.71 5.55
CA PRO A 40 -48.88 1.08 5.09
C PRO A 40 -48.88 1.74 3.70
N ALA A 41 -50.08 1.72 3.13
CA ALA A 41 -50.40 1.85 1.73
C ALA A 41 -50.35 3.27 1.13
N SER A 42 -50.10 3.27 -0.19
CA SER A 42 -50.63 4.17 -1.23
C SER A 42 -50.62 5.69 -0.96
N GLY A 43 -49.54 6.33 -1.41
CA GLY A 43 -49.48 7.75 -1.75
C GLY A 43 -48.82 7.92 -3.12
N SER A 44 -49.54 8.55 -4.05
CA SER A 44 -49.19 8.75 -5.45
C SER A 44 -48.08 9.78 -5.66
N GLY A 45 -47.18 9.51 -6.62
CA GLY A 45 -46.55 10.54 -7.45
C GLY A 45 -45.23 11.10 -6.93
N ALA A 46 -44.16 10.75 -7.65
CA ALA A 46 -42.90 11.49 -7.80
C ALA A 46 -42.24 12.05 -6.53
N ASP A 47 -41.21 11.36 -6.07
CA ASP A 47 -39.87 11.94 -6.13
C ASP A 47 -38.85 10.80 -6.12
N ALA A 48 -38.22 10.59 -7.29
CA ALA A 48 -36.95 9.89 -7.32
C ALA A 48 -36.01 10.76 -6.47
N ALA A 49 -35.81 10.34 -5.23
CA ALA A 49 -34.91 10.99 -4.29
C ALA A 49 -33.63 11.33 -5.04
N THR A 50 -33.43 12.62 -5.28
CA THR A 50 -32.23 13.15 -5.90
C THR A 50 -31.13 12.82 -4.91
N LEU A 51 -30.41 11.73 -5.17
CA LEU A 51 -29.13 11.49 -4.53
C LEU A 51 -28.35 12.79 -4.72
N PRO A 52 -27.89 13.45 -3.65
CA PRO A 52 -27.07 14.64 -3.81
C PRO A 52 -25.97 14.27 -4.80
N ALA A 53 -25.83 15.07 -5.87
CA ALA A 53 -24.82 14.83 -6.88
C ALA A 53 -23.50 14.66 -6.15
N LEU A 54 -23.05 13.41 -5.99
CA LEU A 54 -21.75 13.11 -5.42
C LEU A 54 -20.82 13.92 -6.29
N ALA A 55 -20.16 14.93 -5.71
CA ALA A 55 -19.07 15.61 -6.37
C ALA A 55 -18.23 14.49 -6.97
N THR A 56 -18.09 14.48 -8.30
CA THR A 56 -17.40 13.41 -9.01
C THR A 56 -15.93 13.52 -8.64
N HIS A 57 -15.58 12.96 -7.48
CA HIS A 57 -14.22 12.92 -7.00
C HIS A 57 -13.40 12.23 -8.08
N GLN A 58 -12.39 12.92 -8.58
CA GLN A 58 -11.56 12.42 -9.65
C GLN A 58 -10.82 11.17 -9.15
N VAL A 59 -11.23 10.01 -9.63
CA VAL A 59 -10.52 8.75 -9.38
C VAL A 59 -9.26 8.76 -10.25
N LEU A 60 -8.09 8.71 -9.61
CA LEU A 60 -6.83 8.54 -10.31
C LEU A 60 -6.61 7.06 -10.59
N LYS A 61 -6.49 6.70 -11.86
CA LYS A 61 -6.28 5.33 -12.34
C LYS A 61 -5.04 5.31 -13.23
N ARG A 62 -4.24 4.24 -13.10
CA ARG A 62 -3.11 3.95 -13.99
C ARG A 62 -3.12 2.47 -14.37
N ALA A 63 -2.79 2.18 -15.62
CA ALA A 63 -2.50 0.81 -16.01
C ALA A 63 -1.09 0.42 -15.53
N LEU A 64 -0.83 -0.86 -15.22
CA LEU A 64 0.52 -1.31 -14.87
C LEU A 64 1.51 -1.07 -16.03
N SER A 65 1.02 -1.14 -17.27
CA SER A 65 1.76 -0.74 -18.48
C SER A 65 2.01 0.76 -18.59
N GLU A 66 1.70 1.57 -17.59
CA GLU A 66 2.04 2.99 -17.46
C GLU A 66 2.96 3.24 -16.26
N VAL A 67 3.17 2.23 -15.41
CA VAL A 67 4.04 2.27 -14.24
C VAL A 67 5.49 2.14 -14.71
N GLY A 68 6.34 3.01 -14.17
CA GLY A 68 7.79 2.96 -14.34
C GLY A 68 8.42 2.18 -13.20
N ALA A 69 9.41 1.36 -13.50
CA ALA A 69 10.26 0.70 -12.52
C ALA A 69 11.68 1.25 -12.62
N PHE A 70 12.34 1.42 -11.48
CA PHE A 70 13.67 1.99 -11.40
C PHE A 70 14.51 1.15 -10.45
N GLN A 71 15.75 0.84 -10.83
CA GLN A 71 16.77 0.43 -9.89
C GLN A 71 17.20 1.65 -9.08
N LEU A 72 17.18 1.54 -7.76
CA LEU A 72 17.46 2.67 -6.87
C LEU A 72 18.94 3.11 -7.01
N PRO A 73 19.23 4.42 -6.88
CA PRO A 73 20.60 4.93 -7.00
C PRO A 73 21.59 4.23 -6.07
N ALA A 74 22.65 3.66 -6.64
CA ALA A 74 23.69 2.92 -5.91
C ALA A 74 23.17 1.74 -5.06
N GLN A 75 22.01 1.17 -5.42
CA GLN A 75 21.42 0.02 -4.77
C GLN A 75 21.09 -1.10 -5.77
N THR A 76 20.83 -2.31 -5.27
CA THR A 76 20.45 -3.47 -6.12
C THR A 76 18.94 -3.70 -6.21
N ASN A 77 18.16 -3.12 -5.29
CA ASN A 77 16.71 -3.18 -5.32
C ASN A 77 16.10 -2.31 -6.44
N ARG A 78 14.87 -2.67 -6.81
CA ARG A 78 14.07 -1.97 -7.81
C ARG A 78 12.71 -1.61 -7.26
N LEU A 79 12.21 -0.42 -7.58
CA LEU A 79 10.89 0.03 -7.19
C LEU A 79 10.03 0.36 -8.41
N ALA A 80 8.87 -0.30 -8.51
CA ALA A 80 7.81 0.05 -9.44
C ALA A 80 6.91 1.12 -8.80
N LEU A 81 7.02 2.38 -9.25
CA LEU A 81 6.29 3.52 -8.69
C LEU A 81 4.85 3.60 -9.19
N LEU A 82 3.92 3.10 -8.37
CA LEU A 82 2.49 3.02 -8.70
C LEU A 82 1.84 4.40 -8.60
N PHE A 83 2.02 5.10 -7.48
CA PHE A 83 1.49 6.44 -7.25
C PHE A 83 2.45 7.29 -6.42
N GLY A 84 2.29 8.61 -6.54
CA GLY A 84 3.11 9.62 -5.88
C GLY A 84 2.98 10.98 -6.57
N PRO A 85 3.73 11.99 -6.11
CA PRO A 85 3.72 13.33 -6.70
C PRO A 85 4.03 13.35 -8.20
N HIS A 86 4.82 12.37 -8.67
CA HIS A 86 5.12 12.17 -10.09
C HIS A 86 3.91 11.80 -10.95
N ALA A 87 2.92 11.13 -10.38
CA ALA A 87 1.71 10.68 -11.07
C ALA A 87 0.61 11.73 -11.00
N SER A 88 0.51 12.42 -9.85
CA SER A 88 -0.38 13.56 -9.65
C SER A 88 0.14 14.40 -8.48
N PRO A 89 0.28 15.73 -8.65
CA PRO A 89 0.68 16.62 -7.55
C PRO A 89 -0.28 16.61 -6.35
N ALA A 90 -1.51 16.11 -6.51
CA ALA A 90 -2.49 16.00 -5.43
C ALA A 90 -2.29 14.74 -4.56
N VAL A 91 -1.41 13.81 -4.97
CA VAL A 91 -1.15 12.56 -4.24
C VAL A 91 0.10 12.73 -3.38
N CYS A 92 -0.12 12.83 -2.08
CA CYS A 92 0.96 13.05 -1.10
C CYS A 92 1.62 11.77 -0.57
N LEU A 93 1.01 10.61 -0.85
CA LEU A 93 1.59 9.30 -0.56
C LEU A 93 2.48 8.86 -1.73
N SER A 94 3.67 8.37 -1.43
CA SER A 94 4.51 7.67 -2.40
C SER A 94 4.34 6.18 -2.20
N PHE A 95 4.05 5.44 -3.27
CA PHE A 95 3.65 4.05 -3.15
C PHE A 95 4.09 3.22 -4.35
N GLY A 96 4.61 2.03 -4.08
CA GLY A 96 5.09 1.13 -5.10
C GLY A 96 5.27 -0.31 -4.63
N VAL A 97 5.69 -1.16 -5.55
CA VAL A 97 6.18 -2.50 -5.23
C VAL A 97 7.69 -2.51 -5.37
N GLU A 98 8.36 -2.83 -4.29
CA GLU A 98 9.81 -2.91 -4.20
C GLU A 98 10.27 -4.36 -4.27
N ALA A 99 11.26 -4.63 -5.11
CA ALA A 99 11.91 -5.92 -5.26
C ALA A 99 13.36 -5.81 -4.80
N PHE A 100 13.73 -6.61 -3.81
CA PHE A 100 15.08 -6.69 -3.26
C PHE A 100 15.75 -7.95 -3.79
N GLU A 101 16.88 -7.79 -4.46
CA GLU A 101 17.67 -8.91 -4.97
C GLU A 101 18.23 -9.78 -3.83
N PRO A 102 18.54 -11.08 -4.08
CA PRO A 102 19.25 -11.91 -3.12
C PRO A 102 20.54 -11.23 -2.63
N GLY A 103 20.73 -11.22 -1.30
CA GLY A 103 21.87 -10.55 -0.66
C GLY A 103 21.80 -9.02 -0.64
N HIS A 104 20.67 -8.41 -1.02
CA HIS A 104 20.50 -6.97 -0.90
C HIS A 104 20.54 -6.52 0.57
N ALA A 105 21.24 -5.42 0.83
CA ALA A 105 21.22 -4.73 2.11
C ALA A 105 20.96 -3.25 1.89
N THR A 106 19.92 -2.72 2.55
CA THR A 106 19.61 -1.29 2.47
C THR A 106 20.47 -0.53 3.46
N PRO A 107 21.22 0.52 3.06
CA PRO A 107 21.93 1.36 4.01
C PRO A 107 20.99 1.92 5.08
N LEU A 108 21.42 1.83 6.34
CA LEU A 108 20.63 2.33 7.46
C LEU A 108 20.41 3.84 7.33
N HIS A 109 19.16 4.26 7.45
CA HIS A 109 18.76 5.66 7.35
C HIS A 109 17.54 5.97 8.23
N THR A 110 17.21 7.25 8.31
CA THR A 110 16.06 7.79 9.05
C THR A 110 15.34 8.79 8.16
N HIS A 111 14.02 8.86 8.28
CA HIS A 111 13.22 9.96 7.71
C HIS A 111 12.92 11.01 8.76
N SER A 112 12.86 12.28 8.37
CA SER A 112 12.70 13.38 9.31
C SER A 112 11.25 13.59 9.77
N SER A 113 10.31 13.26 8.90
CA SER A 113 8.86 13.49 9.03
C SER A 113 8.02 12.37 8.38
N ALA A 114 8.58 11.58 7.47
CA ALA A 114 7.88 10.49 6.81
C ALA A 114 7.73 9.26 7.71
N HIS A 115 6.53 8.69 7.70
CA HIS A 115 6.33 7.29 8.04
C HIS A 115 6.62 6.47 6.78
N GLU A 116 7.48 5.47 6.91
CA GLU A 116 7.69 4.48 5.86
C GLU A 116 7.07 3.15 6.27
N LEU A 117 6.37 2.50 5.35
CA LEU A 117 5.69 1.23 5.57
C LEU A 117 6.16 0.20 4.55
N PHE A 118 6.37 -1.01 5.04
CA PHE A 118 6.59 -2.20 4.22
C PHE A 118 5.56 -3.27 4.58
N PHE A 119 4.93 -3.86 3.56
CA PHE A 119 4.16 -5.09 3.68
C PHE A 119 4.81 -6.15 2.79
N VAL A 120 5.32 -7.23 3.39
CA VAL A 120 5.96 -8.33 2.68
C VAL A 120 4.93 -9.12 1.87
N LEU A 121 5.08 -9.06 0.55
CA LEU A 121 4.24 -9.78 -0.42
C LEU A 121 4.78 -11.18 -0.67
N ALA A 122 6.11 -11.33 -0.75
CA ALA A 122 6.80 -12.60 -0.97
C ALA A 122 8.25 -12.54 -0.50
N GLY A 123 8.80 -13.69 -0.12
CA GLY A 123 10.15 -13.77 0.45
C GLY A 123 10.16 -13.44 1.95
N ARG A 124 11.34 -13.14 2.49
CA ARG A 124 11.55 -12.82 3.91
C ARG A 124 12.57 -11.68 4.02
N ALA A 125 12.30 -10.72 4.91
CA ALA A 125 13.28 -9.69 5.27
C ALA A 125 14.07 -10.12 6.50
N GLY A 126 15.40 -10.22 6.36
CA GLY A 126 16.30 -10.88 7.32
C GLY A 126 16.43 -10.15 8.65
N ALA A 127 16.98 -8.93 8.63
CA ALA A 127 17.29 -8.15 9.83
C ALA A 127 16.10 -7.88 10.78
N ARG A 128 14.87 -7.92 10.27
CA ARG A 128 13.64 -7.67 11.04
C ARG A 128 12.73 -8.89 11.16
N ALA A 129 13.16 -10.05 10.64
CA ALA A 129 12.41 -11.30 10.64
C ALA A 129 10.96 -11.14 10.13
N MET A 130 10.77 -10.31 9.10
CA MET A 130 9.43 -10.08 8.51
C MET A 130 9.15 -11.14 7.46
N ASP A 131 8.08 -11.89 7.64
CA ASP A 131 7.57 -12.92 6.74
C ASP A 131 6.43 -12.41 5.88
N VAL A 132 6.04 -13.20 4.87
CA VAL A 132 4.87 -12.91 4.04
C VAL A 132 3.64 -12.68 4.90
N GLY A 133 2.98 -11.54 4.70
CA GLY A 133 1.85 -11.12 5.55
C GLY A 133 2.21 -10.05 6.57
N ASP A 134 3.48 -9.95 6.96
CA ASP A 134 3.90 -8.98 7.96
C ASP A 134 3.93 -7.56 7.40
N VAL A 135 3.59 -6.62 8.29
CA VAL A 135 3.59 -5.19 8.01
C VAL A 135 4.45 -4.49 9.06
N ALA A 136 5.43 -3.72 8.60
CA ALA A 136 6.23 -2.86 9.45
C ALA A 136 5.99 -1.39 9.08
N VAL A 137 5.90 -0.56 10.10
CA VAL A 137 5.90 0.90 9.97
C VAL A 137 7.13 1.43 10.69
N PHE A 138 7.88 2.29 10.02
CA PHE A 138 9.01 3.04 10.53
C PHE A 138 8.59 4.50 10.72
N PRO A 139 8.30 4.93 11.97
CA PRO A 139 8.04 6.32 12.27
C PRO A 139 9.25 7.23 11.99
N PRO A 140 9.03 8.55 11.90
CA PRO A 140 10.10 9.52 11.78
C PRO A 140 11.17 9.35 12.87
N GLY A 141 12.44 9.50 12.49
CA GLY A 141 13.60 9.36 13.38
C GLY A 141 14.00 7.92 13.72
N VAL A 142 13.22 6.90 13.33
CA VAL A 142 13.60 5.49 13.55
C VAL A 142 14.64 5.08 12.51
N LEU A 143 15.78 4.57 12.98
CA LEU A 143 16.83 4.02 12.11
C LEU A 143 16.37 2.69 11.51
N HIS A 144 16.40 2.57 10.19
CA HIS A 144 15.94 1.37 9.50
C HIS A 144 16.61 1.13 8.15
N GLY A 145 16.43 -0.11 7.69
CA GLY A 145 16.81 -0.69 6.41
C GLY A 145 16.05 -2.01 6.24
N VAL A 146 15.86 -2.45 4.99
CA VAL A 146 15.25 -3.73 4.65
C VAL A 146 16.29 -4.57 3.91
N ASP A 147 16.66 -5.69 4.52
CA ASP A 147 17.69 -6.58 4.00
C ASP A 147 17.06 -7.88 3.51
N ASN A 148 17.52 -8.36 2.36
CA ASN A 148 17.18 -9.67 1.82
C ASN A 148 18.38 -10.61 1.97
N GLU A 149 18.42 -11.30 3.10
CA GLU A 149 19.47 -12.28 3.42
C GLU A 149 19.22 -13.66 2.77
N SER A 150 18.11 -13.80 2.03
CA SER A 150 17.75 -15.06 1.39
C SER A 150 18.36 -15.21 -0.02
N ASP A 151 18.28 -16.42 -0.57
CA ASP A 151 18.65 -16.72 -1.95
C ASP A 151 17.50 -16.47 -2.95
N GLN A 152 16.32 -16.07 -2.45
CA GLN A 152 15.14 -15.74 -3.24
C GLN A 152 14.96 -14.22 -3.31
N GLN A 153 14.17 -13.77 -4.28
CA GLN A 153 13.77 -12.38 -4.34
C GLN A 153 12.73 -12.06 -3.26
N LEU A 154 12.94 -10.95 -2.54
CA LEU A 154 11.99 -10.37 -1.60
C LEU A 154 11.18 -9.28 -2.32
N TYR A 155 9.87 -9.32 -2.14
CA TYR A 155 8.95 -8.31 -2.66
C TYR A 155 8.16 -7.69 -1.52
N CYS A 156 8.17 -6.37 -1.44
CA CYS A 156 7.38 -5.62 -0.49
C CYS A 156 6.50 -4.58 -1.20
N LEU A 157 5.31 -4.37 -0.68
CA LEU A 157 4.58 -3.16 -0.91
C LEU A 157 5.21 -2.06 -0.05
N GLN A 158 5.72 -1.01 -0.69
CA GLN A 158 6.41 0.10 -0.03
C GLN A 158 5.57 1.36 -0.11
N MET A 159 5.47 2.08 1.00
CA MET A 159 4.76 3.34 1.08
C MET A 159 5.50 4.35 1.96
N MET A 160 5.55 5.61 1.53
CA MET A 160 6.01 6.74 2.35
C MET A 160 4.99 7.87 2.37
N LEU A 161 4.80 8.46 3.55
CA LEU A 161 3.98 9.66 3.73
C LEU A 161 4.56 10.58 4.82
N PRO A 162 4.89 11.85 4.49
CA PRO A 162 4.98 12.42 3.14
C PRO A 162 6.12 11.83 2.29
N ASN A 163 6.20 12.23 1.01
CA ASN A 163 7.19 11.77 0.05
C ASN A 163 8.67 12.05 0.43
N GLU A 164 9.00 13.17 1.09
CA GLU A 164 10.40 13.54 1.41
C GLU A 164 11.40 13.44 0.23
N SER A 165 10.98 13.87 -0.96
CA SER A 165 11.79 13.76 -2.19
C SER A 165 12.17 12.32 -2.60
N PHE A 166 11.54 11.31 -1.98
CA PHE A 166 11.81 9.90 -2.25
C PHE A 166 11.54 9.52 -3.71
N VAL A 167 10.39 9.93 -4.25
CA VAL A 167 10.03 9.65 -5.65
C VAL A 167 11.05 10.25 -6.62
N GLU A 168 11.52 11.46 -6.37
CA GLU A 168 12.54 12.13 -7.16
C GLU A 168 13.85 11.36 -7.10
N TRP A 169 14.26 10.93 -5.90
CA TRP A 169 15.46 10.11 -5.70
C TRP A 169 15.37 8.77 -6.42
N VAL A 170 14.27 8.02 -6.27
CA VAL A 170 14.02 6.75 -6.98
C VAL A 170 14.13 6.94 -8.49
N ARG A 171 13.53 8.00 -9.03
CA ARG A 171 13.52 8.29 -10.48
C ARG A 171 14.87 8.77 -11.01
N SER A 172 15.79 9.19 -10.15
CA SER A 172 17.19 9.49 -10.52
C SER A 172 18.03 8.24 -10.75
N GLY A 173 17.51 7.06 -10.37
CA GLY A 173 18.13 5.77 -10.61
C GLY A 173 18.00 5.31 -12.07
N THR A 174 18.43 4.08 -12.34
CA THR A 174 18.41 3.51 -13.69
C THR A 174 17.01 2.96 -14.00
N ALA A 175 16.46 3.29 -15.16
CA ALA A 175 15.21 2.69 -15.63
C ALA A 175 15.36 1.16 -15.70
N ALA A 176 14.47 0.44 -15.02
CA ALA A 176 14.46 -1.01 -15.01
C ALA A 176 13.45 -1.57 -16.00
N GLU A 177 13.57 -2.87 -16.26
CA GLU A 177 12.58 -3.62 -17.03
C GLU A 177 11.17 -3.42 -16.46
N ARG A 178 10.18 -3.30 -17.34
CA ARG A 178 8.81 -3.02 -16.95
C ARG A 178 8.14 -4.26 -16.36
N TRP A 179 7.43 -4.07 -15.26
CA TRP A 179 6.74 -5.16 -14.59
C TRP A 179 5.41 -5.42 -15.28
N THR A 180 5.08 -6.68 -15.52
CA THR A 180 3.85 -7.09 -16.21
C THR A 180 2.97 -7.91 -15.29
N LEU A 181 1.67 -8.00 -15.60
CA LEU A 181 0.77 -8.95 -14.96
C LEU A 181 0.62 -10.13 -15.91
N GLN A 182 0.99 -11.33 -15.48
CA GLN A 182 0.68 -12.55 -16.23
C GLN A 182 -0.42 -13.33 -15.53
N ARG A 183 -1.52 -13.57 -16.25
CA ARG A 183 -2.57 -14.46 -15.79
C ARG A 183 -2.02 -15.88 -15.65
N CYS A 184 -2.39 -16.56 -14.58
CA CYS A 184 -2.10 -17.99 -14.46
C CYS A 184 -2.88 -18.71 -15.57
N SER A 185 -2.21 -19.56 -16.35
CA SER A 185 -2.88 -20.37 -17.38
C SER A 185 -3.61 -21.57 -16.78
N ALA A 186 -3.26 -21.98 -15.55
CA ALA A 186 -3.81 -23.15 -14.87
C ALA A 186 -5.06 -22.85 -14.02
N CYS A 187 -5.34 -21.59 -13.70
CA CYS A 187 -6.57 -21.18 -13.02
C CYS A 187 -7.02 -19.81 -13.54
N SER A 188 -8.32 -19.58 -13.62
CA SER A 188 -8.92 -18.33 -14.10
C SER A 188 -8.68 -17.11 -13.19
N SER A 189 -7.80 -17.21 -12.19
CA SER A 189 -7.38 -16.09 -11.34
C SER A 189 -6.21 -15.31 -11.94
N SER A 190 -6.34 -13.99 -11.97
CA SER A 190 -5.21 -13.08 -12.24
C SER A 190 -4.21 -13.15 -11.09
N GLN A 191 -2.93 -13.39 -11.41
CA GLN A 191 -1.84 -13.39 -10.42
C GLN A 191 -0.84 -12.28 -10.77
N LEU A 192 -0.31 -11.63 -9.74
CA LEU A 192 0.81 -10.72 -9.92
C LEU A 192 2.08 -11.56 -10.08
N ARG A 193 2.64 -11.56 -11.30
CA ARG A 193 3.94 -12.15 -11.59
C ARG A 193 4.89 -11.05 -12.02
N VAL A 194 5.93 -10.78 -11.24
CA VAL A 194 7.03 -9.95 -11.72
C VAL A 194 7.85 -10.81 -12.68
N ILE A 195 7.67 -10.62 -13.98
CA ILE A 195 8.44 -11.33 -14.99
C ILE A 195 9.62 -10.44 -15.36
N SER A 196 10.82 -10.88 -15.01
CA SER A 196 12.04 -10.43 -15.68
C SER A 196 12.27 -11.32 -16.89
N HIS A 197 12.51 -10.75 -18.07
CA HIS A 197 12.69 -11.50 -19.31
C HIS A 197 14.00 -12.31 -19.36
N THR A 198 14.83 -12.28 -18.31
CA THR A 198 16.12 -12.99 -18.24
C THR A 198 16.16 -14.13 -17.21
N LEU A 199 15.13 -14.33 -16.38
CA LEU A 199 15.11 -15.39 -15.35
C LEU A 199 13.76 -16.12 -15.33
N ARG A 200 13.82 -17.43 -15.00
CA ARG A 200 12.63 -18.27 -14.84
C ARG A 200 11.64 -17.62 -13.87
N PRO A 201 10.31 -17.73 -14.10
CA PRO A 201 9.31 -17.06 -13.27
C PRO A 201 9.29 -17.69 -11.87
N ILE A 202 9.78 -16.97 -10.85
CA ILE A 202 9.89 -17.50 -9.47
C ILE A 202 8.76 -17.05 -8.54
N LEU A 203 7.84 -16.17 -8.95
CA LEU A 203 6.75 -15.76 -8.06
C LEU A 203 5.35 -16.13 -8.56
N LEU A 204 4.74 -17.08 -7.87
CA LEU A 204 3.30 -17.38 -7.84
C LEU A 204 2.73 -16.80 -6.55
N LEU A 205 2.22 -15.56 -6.58
CA LEU A 205 1.36 -15.08 -5.50
C LEU A 205 -0.03 -15.72 -5.68
N ASN A 206 -0.21 -16.89 -5.07
CA ASN A 206 -1.50 -17.58 -5.01
C ASN A 206 -2.41 -16.86 -4.01
N TRP A 207 -3.13 -15.83 -4.45
CA TRP A 207 -4.30 -15.35 -3.69
C TRP A 207 -5.50 -16.27 -4.01
N CYS A 208 -5.44 -17.51 -3.57
CA CYS A 208 -6.61 -18.40 -3.61
C CYS A 208 -7.49 -18.13 -2.40
N ARG A 209 -8.79 -17.96 -2.63
CA ARG A 209 -9.86 -17.83 -1.62
C ARG A 209 -9.58 -18.66 -0.36
N VAL A 210 -9.31 -18.00 0.76
CA VAL A 210 -9.72 -18.51 2.07
C VAL A 210 -11.23 -18.28 2.12
N GLY A 211 -12.02 -19.30 1.78
CA GLY A 211 -13.47 -19.19 1.77
C GLY A 211 -14.17 -20.25 0.94
N ALA A 212 -13.99 -21.52 1.30
CA ALA A 212 -14.97 -22.60 1.07
C ALA A 212 -14.53 -23.90 1.80
N SER A 213 -14.57 -23.88 3.12
CA SER A 213 -14.80 -25.06 3.96
C SER A 213 -15.74 -24.54 5.07
N SER A 214 -16.95 -25.02 5.26
CA SER A 214 -17.32 -26.42 5.44
C SER A 214 -18.81 -26.63 5.12
N GLY A 215 -19.11 -27.72 4.43
CA GLY A 215 -20.46 -28.27 4.26
C GLY A 215 -20.35 -29.73 3.84
N MET A 216 -20.18 -30.62 4.82
CA MET A 216 -20.61 -32.02 4.74
C MET A 216 -21.87 -32.16 5.56
#